data_AF-A0A2T6BI20-F1
#
_entry.id   AF-A0A2T6BI20-F1
#
_cell.length_a   1.000
_cell.length_b   1.000
_cell.length_c   1.000
_cell.angle_alpha   90.00
_cell.angle_beta   90.00
_cell.angle_gamma   90.00
#
_symmetry.space_group_name_H-M   'P 1'
#
loop_
_entity.id
_entity.type
_entity.pdbx_description
1 polymer ?
#
loop_
_entity_poly.entity_id
_entity_poly.type
_entity_poly.pdbx_seq_one_letter_code
_entity_poly.pdbx_strand_id
1 'polypeptide(L)'
;MIRTVLIASLLAAAPAFAADSDNPIKGMSEVSMKVGQSKVIWGWRGECGKRPKGVDPNRTRATKLGVLRNGKWGVFKSRSCGGWTPASEVIFTAKKKGREVIRTQFDQKITITVR
;
A
#
# COMPACT_ATOMS: atom_id res chain seq x y z
N MET A 1 26.87 27.68 49.17
CA MET A 1 26.05 28.37 48.15
C MET A 1 26.07 27.54 46.87
N ILE A 2 24.90 27.23 46.33
CA ILE A 2 24.59 26.21 45.31
C ILE A 2 24.75 26.81 43.90
N ARG A 3 25.22 26.03 42.92
CA ARG A 3 24.54 25.82 41.61
C ARG A 3 25.38 24.96 40.63
N THR A 4 25.08 23.67 40.61
CA THR A 4 25.35 22.77 39.49
C THR A 4 24.26 22.99 38.44
N VAL A 5 24.61 23.32 37.20
CA VAL A 5 23.67 23.43 36.08
C VAL A 5 23.84 22.20 35.19
N LEU A 6 22.88 21.28 35.28
CA LEU A 6 22.71 20.14 34.38
C LEU A 6 21.87 20.60 33.19
N ILE A 7 22.49 20.75 32.02
CA ILE A 7 21.80 21.03 30.76
C ILE A 7 21.40 19.68 30.17
N ALA A 8 20.13 19.30 30.35
CA ALA A 8 19.53 18.14 29.71
C ALA A 8 19.10 18.50 28.28
N SER A 9 19.79 17.98 27.28
CA SER A 9 19.41 18.10 25.87
C SER A 9 18.22 17.19 25.58
N LEU A 10 17.02 17.77 25.40
CA LEU A 10 15.86 17.03 24.90
C LEU A 10 16.05 16.71 23.41
N LEU A 11 16.19 15.42 23.08
CA LEU A 11 15.97 14.95 21.71
C LEU A 11 14.48 15.09 21.38
N ALA A 12 14.15 16.03 20.50
CA ALA A 12 12.82 16.12 19.91
C ALA A 12 12.61 14.94 18.94
N ALA A 13 11.88 13.92 19.37
CA ALA A 13 11.34 12.91 18.47
C ALA A 13 10.31 13.60 17.56
N ALA A 14 10.58 13.66 16.26
CA ALA A 14 9.62 14.20 15.29
C ALA A 14 8.31 13.40 15.38
N PRO A 15 7.14 14.06 15.38
CA PRO A 15 5.87 13.34 15.35
C PRO A 15 5.79 12.58 14.03
N ALA A 16 5.76 11.25 14.10
CA ALA A 16 5.27 10.45 13.00
C ALA A 16 3.80 10.86 12.82
N PHE A 17 3.50 11.65 11.78
CA PHE A 17 2.12 11.92 11.39
C PHE A 17 1.46 10.56 11.17
N ALA A 18 0.65 10.15 12.14
CA ALA A 18 -0.20 8.99 12.02
C ALA A 18 -1.16 9.30 10.87
N ALA A 19 -0.98 8.61 9.75
CA ALA A 19 -1.91 8.72 8.64
C ALA A 19 -3.28 8.26 9.13
N ASP A 20 -4.27 9.16 9.08
CA ASP A 20 -5.66 8.87 9.47
C ASP A 20 -6.12 7.55 8.87
N SER A 21 -6.62 6.67 9.72
CA SER A 21 -6.98 5.28 9.41
C SER A 21 -8.26 5.13 8.60
N ASP A 22 -8.82 6.22 8.08
CA ASP A 22 -10.21 6.31 7.62
C ASP A 22 -10.53 5.47 6.38
N ASN A 23 -9.51 4.95 5.68
CA ASN A 23 -9.71 4.02 4.56
C ASN A 23 -8.60 2.96 4.52
N PRO A 24 -8.71 1.87 5.31
CA PRO A 24 -7.71 0.82 5.34
C PRO A 24 -7.76 -0.04 4.08
N ILE A 25 -6.66 -0.06 3.34
CA ILE A 25 -6.46 -0.92 2.16
C ILE A 25 -5.98 -2.29 2.65
N LYS A 26 -6.76 -3.33 2.38
CA LYS A 26 -6.41 -4.71 2.71
C LYS A 26 -5.69 -5.38 1.55
N GLY A 27 -4.44 -5.77 1.78
CA GLY A 27 -3.67 -6.58 0.83
C GLY A 27 -4.17 -8.02 0.82
N MET A 28 -4.18 -8.64 -0.36
CA MET A 28 -4.59 -10.03 -0.56
C MET A 28 -3.38 -10.87 -0.95
N SER A 29 -3.26 -12.09 -0.40
CA SER A 29 -2.28 -13.09 -0.84
C SER A 29 -2.83 -13.97 -1.96
N GLU A 30 -4.16 -14.15 -2.01
CA GLU A 30 -4.86 -14.92 -3.02
C GLU A 30 -6.20 -14.28 -3.37
N VAL A 31 -6.54 -14.32 -4.66
CA VAL A 31 -7.78 -13.77 -5.20
C VAL A 31 -8.37 -14.76 -6.20
N SER A 32 -9.62 -15.16 -5.95
CA SER A 32 -10.44 -15.84 -6.95
C SER A 32 -11.57 -14.92 -7.41
N MET A 33 -11.78 -14.85 -8.73
CA MET A 33 -12.80 -14.00 -9.34
C MET A 33 -13.20 -14.49 -10.74
N LYS A 34 -14.27 -13.92 -11.30
CA LYS A 34 -14.73 -14.18 -12.68
C LYS A 34 -14.18 -13.12 -13.63
N VAL A 35 -14.12 -13.43 -14.93
CA VAL A 35 -13.84 -12.42 -15.98
C VAL A 35 -14.82 -11.25 -15.84
N GLY A 36 -14.32 -10.02 -15.97
CA GLY A 36 -15.07 -8.77 -15.83
C GLY A 36 -15.10 -8.19 -14.41
N GLN A 37 -14.82 -9.00 -13.38
CA GLN A 37 -14.79 -8.50 -12.01
C GLN A 37 -13.54 -7.66 -11.72
N SER A 38 -13.67 -6.72 -10.78
CA SER A 38 -12.55 -5.92 -10.26
C SER A 38 -12.45 -6.07 -8.75
N LYS A 39 -11.22 -6.11 -8.21
CA LYS A 39 -10.94 -6.16 -6.77
C LYS A 39 -9.71 -5.32 -6.43
N VAL A 40 -9.73 -4.64 -5.28
CA VAL A 40 -8.52 -4.09 -4.66
C VAL A 40 -7.69 -5.27 -4.14
N ILE A 41 -6.45 -5.39 -4.60
CA ILE A 41 -5.58 -6.51 -4.27
C ILE A 41 -4.38 -6.11 -3.41
N TRP A 42 -4.01 -4.83 -3.43
CA TRP A 42 -2.83 -4.33 -2.73
C TRP A 42 -2.91 -2.82 -2.45
N GLY A 43 -2.05 -2.32 -1.56
CA GLY A 43 -1.79 -0.89 -1.35
C GLY A 43 -0.39 -0.49 -1.79
N TRP A 44 -0.29 0.41 -2.77
CA TRP A 44 0.97 0.98 -3.23
C TRP A 44 1.37 2.16 -2.36
N ARG A 45 2.52 2.08 -1.68
CA ARG A 45 3.00 3.14 -0.79
C ARG A 45 4.26 3.83 -1.33
N GLY A 46 4.60 5.00 -0.78
CA GLY A 46 5.85 5.70 -1.03
C GLY A 46 6.78 5.56 0.17
N GLU A 47 7.52 6.62 0.45
CA GLU A 47 8.18 6.82 1.74
C GLU A 47 7.18 6.70 2.90
N CYS A 48 7.64 6.15 4.04
CA CYS A 48 6.79 5.97 5.21
C CYS A 48 6.25 7.31 5.73
N GLY A 49 4.96 7.35 6.06
CA GLY A 49 4.29 8.57 6.55
C GLY A 49 4.00 9.61 5.47
N LYS A 50 4.46 9.39 4.22
CA LYS A 50 4.24 10.33 3.11
C LYS A 50 3.38 9.69 2.04
N ARG A 51 2.58 10.54 1.40
CA ARG A 51 1.81 10.13 0.23
C ARG A 51 2.76 9.72 -0.89
N PRO A 52 2.51 8.60 -1.58
CA PRO A 52 3.29 8.19 -2.75
C PRO A 52 3.32 9.31 -3.80
N LYS A 53 4.52 9.82 -4.12
CA LYS A 53 4.71 10.75 -5.25
C LYS A 53 4.64 9.98 -6.56
N GLY A 54 4.05 10.56 -7.60
CA GLY A 54 4.01 9.98 -8.94
C GLY A 54 3.08 8.78 -9.12
N VAL A 55 2.14 8.55 -8.19
CA VAL A 55 1.06 7.58 -8.41
C VAL A 55 -0.12 8.32 -9.02
N ASP A 56 -0.25 8.21 -10.34
CA ASP A 56 -1.46 8.60 -11.05
C ASP A 56 -2.56 7.55 -10.77
N PRO A 57 -3.72 7.93 -10.17
CA PRO A 57 -4.83 7.02 -9.95
C PRO A 57 -5.39 6.43 -11.26
N ASN A 58 -5.09 7.03 -12.42
CA ASN A 58 -5.49 6.49 -13.72
C ASN A 58 -4.43 5.59 -14.36
N ARG A 59 -3.25 5.46 -13.74
CA ARG A 59 -2.17 4.62 -14.25
C ARG A 59 -2.64 3.17 -14.38
N THR A 60 -2.48 2.63 -15.58
CA THR A 60 -2.84 1.25 -15.90
C THR A 60 -1.58 0.43 -16.23
N ARG A 61 -1.51 -0.82 -15.79
CA ARG A 61 -0.44 -1.78 -16.09
C ARG A 61 -1.06 -3.12 -16.52
N ALA A 62 -0.55 -3.72 -17.58
CA ALA A 62 -1.06 -5.01 -18.07
C ALA A 62 -0.49 -6.20 -17.28
N THR A 63 -1.28 -7.26 -17.19
CA THR A 63 -0.89 -8.58 -16.67
C THR A 63 -1.38 -9.65 -17.68
N LYS A 64 -1.06 -10.93 -17.47
CA LYS A 64 -1.48 -11.97 -18.43
C LYS A 64 -2.99 -12.20 -18.39
N LEU A 65 -3.62 -12.00 -17.22
CA LEU A 65 -5.05 -12.27 -17.01
C LEU A 65 -5.91 -11.02 -16.92
N GLY A 66 -5.33 -9.83 -16.86
CA GLY A 66 -6.09 -8.60 -16.60
C GLY A 66 -5.30 -7.31 -16.69
N VAL A 67 -5.86 -6.27 -16.09
CA VAL A 67 -5.23 -4.96 -15.96
C VAL A 67 -5.21 -4.52 -14.51
N LEU A 68 -4.10 -3.92 -14.10
CA LEU A 68 -3.94 -3.26 -12.81
C LEU A 68 -4.15 -1.77 -13.00
N ARG A 69 -4.95 -1.16 -12.12
CA ARG A 69 -5.14 0.28 -12.04
C ARG A 69 -4.88 0.77 -10.63
N ASN A 70 -4.44 2.00 -10.51
CA ASN A 70 -4.46 2.66 -9.22
C ASN A 70 -5.89 3.07 -8.86
N GLY A 71 -6.20 3.15 -7.57
CA GLY A 71 -7.52 3.53 -7.08
C GLY A 71 -7.44 4.70 -6.12
N LYS A 72 -8.43 4.79 -5.23
CA LYS A 72 -8.48 5.86 -4.23
C LYS A 72 -7.31 5.76 -3.25
N TRP A 73 -7.11 6.87 -2.53
CA TRP A 73 -6.12 6.96 -1.48
C TRP A 73 -6.66 6.37 -0.19
N GLY A 74 -5.76 5.83 0.63
CA GLY A 74 -6.07 5.28 1.93
C GLY A 74 -4.79 5.00 2.70
N VAL A 75 -4.86 4.09 3.66
CA VAL A 75 -3.72 3.64 4.45
C VAL A 75 -3.47 2.16 4.24
N PHE A 76 -2.20 1.77 4.22
CA PHE A 76 -1.80 0.38 4.08
C PHE A 76 -0.90 -0.02 5.24
N LYS A 77 -1.18 -1.16 5.88
CA LYS A 77 -0.36 -1.66 6.99
C LYS A 77 0.93 -2.27 6.44
N SER A 78 2.04 -1.57 6.61
CA SER A 78 3.34 -1.96 6.07
C SER A 78 4.32 -2.32 7.19
N ARG A 79 4.81 -3.56 7.18
CA ARG A 79 5.83 -4.05 8.13
C ARG A 79 7.10 -3.19 8.12
N SER A 80 7.57 -2.82 6.95
CA SER A 80 8.76 -1.97 6.76
C SER A 80 8.59 -0.52 7.25
N CYS A 81 7.35 -0.04 7.40
CA CYS A 81 7.07 1.27 7.99
C CYS A 81 6.66 1.17 9.47
N GLY A 82 6.70 -0.03 10.07
CA GLY A 82 6.29 -0.25 11.45
C GLY A 82 4.79 -0.06 11.72
N GLY A 83 3.94 0.11 10.70
CA GLY A 83 2.54 0.46 10.93
C GLY A 83 1.77 0.90 9.68
N TRP A 84 0.73 1.70 9.91
CA TRP A 84 -0.07 2.31 8.85
C TRP A 84 0.72 3.41 8.15
N THR A 85 0.62 3.45 6.83
CA THR A 85 1.25 4.50 6.02
C THR A 85 0.36 4.85 4.83
N PRO A 86 0.38 6.09 4.33
CA PRO A 86 -0.40 6.48 3.17
C PRO A 86 -0.08 5.61 1.94
N ALA A 87 -1.12 5.21 1.22
CA ALA A 87 -1.03 4.37 0.04
C ALA A 87 -2.17 4.66 -0.95
N SER A 88 -2.00 4.23 -2.20
CA SER A 88 -3.07 4.16 -3.21
C SER A 88 -3.46 2.70 -3.42
N GLU A 89 -4.75 2.45 -3.62
CA GLU A 89 -5.23 1.12 -3.99
C GLU A 89 -4.58 0.64 -5.29
N VAL A 90 -4.35 -0.67 -5.36
CA VAL A 90 -4.04 -1.38 -6.60
C VAL A 90 -5.22 -2.29 -6.88
N ILE A 91 -5.96 -1.97 -7.94
CA ILE A 91 -7.16 -2.66 -8.37
C ILE A 91 -6.79 -3.56 -9.54
N PHE A 92 -7.13 -4.84 -9.45
CA PHE A 92 -7.04 -5.78 -10.56
C PHE A 92 -8.42 -5.98 -11.19
N THR A 93 -8.51 -5.81 -12.51
CA THR A 93 -9.68 -6.13 -13.33
C THR A 93 -9.39 -7.36 -14.18
N ALA A 94 -10.15 -8.43 -13.98
CA ALA A 94 -10.00 -9.68 -14.69
C ALA A 94 -10.48 -9.55 -16.16
N LYS A 95 -9.64 -9.92 -17.12
CA LYS A 95 -9.93 -9.87 -18.56
C LYS A 95 -9.91 -11.25 -19.23
N LYS A 96 -9.11 -12.19 -18.72
CA LYS A 96 -8.94 -13.53 -19.29
C LYS A 96 -8.89 -14.57 -18.19
N LYS A 97 -9.49 -15.74 -18.46
CA LYS A 97 -9.44 -16.90 -17.56
C LYS A 97 -8.02 -17.44 -17.41
N GLY A 98 -7.71 -17.98 -16.25
CA GLY A 98 -6.42 -18.63 -15.97
C GLY A 98 -5.97 -18.43 -14.53
N ARG A 99 -4.71 -18.78 -14.28
CA ARG A 99 -4.04 -18.57 -12.99
C ARG A 99 -2.68 -17.91 -13.20
N GLU A 100 -2.40 -16.86 -12.45
CA GLU A 100 -1.11 -16.18 -12.48
C GLU A 100 -0.65 -15.77 -11.07
N VAL A 101 0.66 -15.59 -10.90
CA VAL A 101 1.23 -15.01 -9.69
C VAL A 101 1.87 -13.68 -10.09
N ILE A 102 1.37 -12.59 -9.51
CA ILE A 102 1.95 -11.27 -9.70
C ILE A 102 2.75 -10.86 -8.46
N ARG A 103 3.70 -9.95 -8.65
CA ARG A 103 4.47 -9.36 -7.55
C ARG A 103 4.03 -7.93 -7.29
N THR A 104 3.96 -7.57 -6.02
CA THR A 104 3.64 -6.22 -5.58
C THR A 104 4.92 -5.38 -5.44
N GLN A 105 4.74 -4.12 -5.07
CA GLN A 105 5.80 -3.34 -4.45
C GLN A 105 6.31 -4.11 -3.22
N PHE A 106 7.62 -4.36 -3.10
CA PHE A 106 8.27 -5.23 -2.10
C PHE A 106 8.15 -6.75 -2.31
N ASP A 107 8.02 -7.19 -3.57
CA ASP A 107 8.12 -8.61 -3.98
C ASP A 107 7.11 -9.55 -3.30
N GLN A 108 6.03 -9.03 -2.71
CA GLN A 108 4.99 -9.90 -2.18
C GLN A 108 4.23 -10.54 -3.34
N LYS A 109 3.99 -11.85 -3.21
CA LYS A 109 3.31 -12.64 -4.24
C LYS A 109 1.81 -12.63 -3.98
N ILE A 110 1.04 -12.35 -5.03
CA ILE A 110 -0.41 -12.48 -5.03
C ILE A 110 -0.78 -13.53 -6.08
N THR A 111 -1.45 -14.60 -5.64
CA THR A 111 -2.01 -15.60 -6.54
C THR A 111 -3.37 -15.14 -7.04
N ILE A 112 -3.53 -15.03 -8.36
CA ILE A 112 -4.80 -14.64 -8.98
C ILE A 112 -5.33 -15.81 -9.78
N THR A 113 -6.57 -16.20 -9.49
CA THR A 113 -7.32 -17.22 -10.23
C THR A 113 -8.57 -16.57 -10.83
N VAL A 114 -8.65 -16.57 -12.17
CA VAL A 114 -9.79 -16.08 -12.93
C VAL A 114 -10.55 -17.26 -13.54
N ARG A 115 -11.83 -17.40 -13.18
CA ARG A 115 -12.72 -18.48 -13.64
C ARG A 115 -13.75 -18.02 -14.67
#